data_AF-W9BRP1-F1
#
_entry.id   AF-W9BRP1-F1
#
_cell.length_a   1.000
_cell.length_b   1.000
_cell.length_c   1.000
_cell.angle_alpha   90.00
_cell.angle_beta   90.00
_cell.angle_gamma   90.00
#
_symmetry.space_group_name_H-M   'P 1'
#
loop_
_entity.id
_entity.type
_entity.pdbx_description
1 polymer ?
#
loop_
_entity_poly.entity_id
_entity_poly.type
_entity_poly.pdbx_seq_one_letter_code
_entity_poly.pdbx_strand_id
1 'polypeptide(L)'
;MISLAALLFAAQAAPAPAPVATPMLSQAQRDDLTCGAAFAIIASEQERGVTSALAYPTMVTRGRTYFVNTAERIVTETASSQEAIGAVLTQIVRQLQTDAAQSNDPAGVLDAIMGPCLEKLDAAVPVPPPPSMLQCAVYVQLAYEEVKGREGDSSTARDLRTLASVLESRARDDMRDEGLSGNEADAKLIETREAAIAREKARDPGDDATDIDFETCFNMAKPTEKR
;
A
#
# COMPACT_ATOMS: atom_id res chain seq x y z
N MET A 1 -6.19 -63.29 32.56
CA MET A 1 -5.40 -63.44 31.32
C MET A 1 -6.20 -62.78 30.20
N ILE A 2 -5.94 -61.52 29.89
CA ILE A 2 -6.64 -60.76 28.84
C ILE A 2 -5.62 -60.46 27.75
N SER A 3 -5.85 -61.02 26.56
CA SER A 3 -5.01 -60.88 25.37
C SER A 3 -5.03 -59.44 24.84
N LEU A 4 -3.85 -58.85 24.69
CA LEU A 4 -3.67 -57.56 24.00
C LEU A 4 -3.42 -57.85 22.51
N ALA A 5 -4.45 -57.63 21.69
CA ALA A 5 -4.32 -57.66 20.24
C ALA A 5 -3.61 -56.39 19.76
N ALA A 6 -2.44 -56.56 19.13
CA ALA A 6 -1.69 -55.47 18.52
C ALA A 6 -2.39 -55.01 17.22
N LEU A 7 -2.95 -53.81 17.24
CA LEU A 7 -3.40 -53.09 16.05
C LEU A 7 -2.18 -52.44 15.38
N LEU A 8 -1.73 -53.04 14.27
CA LEU A 8 -0.78 -52.45 13.34
C LEU A 8 -1.47 -51.33 12.55
N PHE A 9 -1.18 -50.07 12.89
CA PHE A 9 -1.50 -48.92 12.03
C PHE A 9 -0.54 -48.92 10.84
N ALA A 10 -1.04 -49.23 9.65
CA ALA A 10 -0.34 -48.98 8.39
C ALA A 10 -0.33 -47.47 8.12
N ALA A 11 0.82 -46.83 8.31
CA ALA A 11 1.04 -45.46 7.88
C ALA A 11 1.07 -45.41 6.35
N GLN A 12 0.00 -44.87 5.74
CA GLN A 12 -0.02 -44.60 4.31
C GLN A 12 0.86 -43.40 4.02
N ALA A 13 2.00 -43.62 3.36
CA ALA A 13 2.86 -42.55 2.89
C ALA A 13 2.10 -41.71 1.86
N ALA A 14 1.79 -40.46 2.22
CA ALA A 14 1.22 -39.51 1.27
C ALA A 14 2.23 -39.26 0.14
N PRO A 15 1.77 -39.15 -1.13
CA PRO A 15 2.66 -38.83 -2.24
C PRO A 15 3.32 -37.46 -1.99
N ALA A 16 4.65 -37.43 -2.13
CA ALA A 16 5.41 -36.19 -2.01
C ALA A 16 4.95 -35.19 -3.09
N PRO A 17 4.79 -33.90 -2.76
CA PRO A 17 4.44 -32.90 -3.75
C PRO A 17 5.48 -32.88 -4.88
N ALA A 18 5.00 -32.88 -6.12
CA ALA A 18 5.89 -32.83 -7.29
C ALA A 18 6.72 -31.54 -7.25
N PRO A 19 8.01 -31.58 -7.60
CA PRO A 19 8.84 -30.40 -7.64
C PRO A 19 8.26 -29.38 -8.64
N VAL A 20 8.03 -28.15 -8.16
CA VAL A 20 7.60 -27.04 -9.01
C VAL A 20 8.75 -26.72 -9.96
N ALA A 21 8.51 -26.76 -11.27
CA ALA A 21 9.53 -26.45 -12.25
C ALA A 21 9.94 -24.98 -12.12
N THR A 22 11.24 -24.72 -11.98
CA THR A 22 11.76 -23.36 -11.89
C THR A 22 11.57 -22.66 -13.24
N PRO A 23 10.85 -21.52 -13.27
CA PRO A 23 10.58 -20.83 -14.52
C PRO A 23 11.86 -20.19 -15.06
N MET A 24 12.06 -20.25 -16.37
CA MET A 24 13.22 -19.64 -17.01
C MET A 24 12.93 -18.15 -17.25
N LEU A 25 13.36 -17.32 -16.29
CA LEU A 25 13.21 -15.87 -16.39
C LEU A 25 14.36 -15.24 -17.20
N SER A 26 14.07 -14.16 -17.91
CA SER A 26 15.09 -13.22 -18.40
C SER A 26 15.70 -12.41 -17.26
N GLN A 27 16.81 -11.71 -17.51
CA GLN A 27 17.42 -10.85 -16.50
C GLN A 27 16.48 -9.71 -16.10
N ALA A 28 15.85 -9.04 -17.06
CA ALA A 28 14.90 -7.96 -16.79
C ALA A 28 13.72 -8.42 -15.90
N GLN A 29 13.18 -9.61 -16.16
CA GLN A 29 12.10 -10.18 -15.33
C GLN A 29 12.58 -10.50 -13.90
N ARG A 30 13.83 -11.00 -13.75
CA ARG A 30 14.43 -11.19 -12.43
C ARG A 30 14.60 -9.85 -11.70
N ASP A 31 15.09 -8.83 -12.38
CA ASP A 31 15.27 -7.49 -11.80
C ASP A 31 13.93 -6.90 -11.36
N ASP A 32 12.87 -7.07 -12.16
CA ASP A 32 11.53 -6.59 -11.79
C ASP A 32 10.98 -7.31 -10.55
N LEU A 33 11.17 -8.64 -10.44
CA LEU A 33 10.79 -9.38 -9.22
C LEU A 33 11.64 -9.00 -8.01
N THR A 34 12.92 -8.68 -8.21
CA THR A 34 13.80 -8.15 -7.16
C THR A 34 13.29 -6.81 -6.63
N CYS A 35 12.83 -5.92 -7.51
CA CYS A 35 12.20 -4.67 -7.08
C CYS A 35 10.91 -4.90 -6.29
N GLY A 36 10.03 -5.81 -6.77
CA GLY A 36 8.82 -6.18 -6.03
C GLY A 36 9.14 -6.74 -4.63
N ALA A 37 10.17 -7.58 -4.52
CA ALA A 37 10.63 -8.11 -3.23
C ALA A 37 11.21 -7.02 -2.31
N ALA A 38 12.03 -6.11 -2.85
CA ALA A 38 12.60 -4.99 -2.09
C ALA A 38 11.49 -4.07 -1.54
N PHE A 39 10.47 -3.73 -2.33
CA PHE A 39 9.34 -2.94 -1.85
C PHE A 39 8.55 -3.63 -0.73
N ALA A 40 8.34 -4.94 -0.84
CA ALA A 40 7.66 -5.70 0.22
C ALA A 40 8.48 -5.72 1.52
N ILE A 41 9.80 -5.83 1.44
CA ILE A 41 10.69 -5.75 2.62
C ILE A 41 10.60 -4.35 3.24
N ILE A 42 10.74 -3.29 2.45
CA ILE A 42 10.63 -1.91 2.93
C ILE A 42 9.25 -1.65 3.56
N ALA A 43 8.16 -2.09 2.93
CA ALA A 43 6.81 -1.94 3.48
C ALA A 43 6.67 -2.61 4.86
N SER A 44 7.19 -3.84 5.02
CA SER A 44 7.20 -4.53 6.31
C SER A 44 8.08 -3.84 7.36
N GLU A 45 9.20 -3.27 6.94
CA GLU A 45 10.08 -2.50 7.82
C GLU A 45 9.49 -1.15 8.22
N GLN A 46 8.75 -0.48 7.32
CA GLN A 46 7.97 0.72 7.59
C GLN A 46 6.88 0.46 8.64
N GLU A 47 6.13 -0.64 8.49
CA GLU A 47 5.14 -1.09 9.46
C GLU A 47 5.76 -1.32 10.86
N ARG A 48 6.99 -1.85 10.89
CA ARG A 48 7.77 -2.05 12.12
C ARG A 48 8.46 -0.79 12.63
N GLY A 49 8.38 0.34 11.94
CA GLY A 49 8.98 1.62 12.31
C GLY A 49 10.51 1.66 12.19
N VAL A 50 11.12 0.84 11.32
CA VAL A 50 12.57 0.83 11.10
C VAL A 50 12.99 2.12 10.42
N THR A 51 13.90 2.87 11.04
CA THR A 51 14.27 4.23 10.60
C THR A 51 14.79 4.30 9.17
N SER A 52 15.61 3.35 8.72
CA SER A 52 16.12 3.32 7.35
C SER A 52 15.00 3.14 6.32
N ALA A 53 13.99 2.33 6.62
CA ALA A 53 12.85 2.10 5.72
C ALA A 53 11.91 3.31 5.63
N LEU A 54 11.84 4.12 6.69
CA LEU A 54 11.05 5.37 6.72
C LEU A 54 11.67 6.49 5.87
N ALA A 55 12.90 6.33 5.38
CA ALA A 55 13.51 7.27 4.42
C ALA A 55 12.92 7.13 3.00
N TYR A 56 12.23 6.02 2.72
CA TYR A 56 11.56 5.79 1.45
C TYR A 56 10.10 6.26 1.48
N PRO A 57 9.49 6.56 0.32
CA PRO A 57 8.05 6.73 0.22
C PRO A 57 7.32 5.50 0.78
N THR A 58 6.08 5.66 1.22
CA THR A 58 5.27 4.50 1.65
C THR A 58 5.15 3.47 0.53
N MET A 59 5.52 2.23 0.82
CA MET A 59 5.57 1.15 -0.17
C MET A 59 4.33 0.25 -0.14
N VAL A 60 3.45 0.38 0.85
CA VAL A 60 2.37 -0.59 1.07
C VAL A 60 1.46 -0.72 -0.16
N THR A 61 1.01 0.40 -0.72
CA THR A 61 0.11 0.37 -1.88
C THR A 61 0.88 0.33 -3.18
N ARG A 62 1.71 1.35 -3.49
CA ARG A 62 2.41 1.44 -4.78
C ARG A 62 3.31 0.23 -5.02
N GLY A 63 4.04 -0.22 -3.99
CA GLY A 63 4.88 -1.42 -4.05
C GLY A 63 4.07 -2.69 -4.30
N ARG A 64 2.91 -2.84 -3.64
CA ARG A 64 1.99 -3.96 -3.88
C ARG A 64 1.41 -3.94 -5.30
N THR A 65 0.95 -2.78 -5.79
CA THR A 65 0.45 -2.63 -7.16
C THR A 65 1.52 -3.01 -8.17
N TYR A 66 2.76 -2.54 -7.97
CA TYR A 66 3.89 -2.90 -8.82
C TYR A 66 4.13 -4.40 -8.82
N PHE A 67 4.13 -5.02 -7.64
CA PHE A 67 4.33 -6.45 -7.47
C PHE A 67 3.26 -7.27 -8.20
N VAL A 68 1.98 -6.99 -7.97
CA VAL A 68 0.86 -7.72 -8.61
C VAL A 68 0.94 -7.63 -10.13
N ASN A 69 1.04 -6.40 -10.65
CA ASN A 69 1.12 -6.17 -12.10
C ASN A 69 2.34 -6.87 -12.73
N THR A 70 3.49 -6.84 -12.04
CA THR A 70 4.72 -7.49 -12.48
C THR A 70 4.59 -9.02 -12.47
N ALA A 71 4.07 -9.60 -11.39
CA ALA A 71 3.92 -11.04 -11.25
C ALA A 71 2.94 -11.60 -12.29
N GLU A 72 1.79 -10.95 -12.50
CA GLU A 72 0.80 -11.34 -13.51
C GLU A 72 1.37 -11.29 -14.94
N ARG A 73 2.10 -10.21 -15.25
CA ARG A 73 2.78 -10.07 -16.54
C ARG A 73 3.79 -11.20 -16.75
N ILE A 74 4.63 -11.49 -15.76
CA ILE A 74 5.67 -12.52 -15.89
C ILE A 74 5.04 -13.91 -16.01
N VAL A 75 4.03 -14.24 -15.20
CA VAL A 75 3.24 -15.48 -15.33
C VAL A 75 2.75 -15.67 -16.76
N THR A 76 2.22 -14.60 -17.35
CA THR A 76 1.70 -14.61 -18.73
C THR A 76 2.84 -14.78 -19.76
N GLU A 77 3.89 -13.98 -19.66
CA GLU A 77 5.03 -13.99 -20.60
C GLU A 77 5.80 -15.31 -20.60
N THR A 78 5.91 -15.98 -19.45
CA THR A 78 6.68 -17.22 -19.29
C THR A 78 5.81 -18.47 -19.25
N ALA A 79 4.49 -18.34 -19.43
CA ALA A 79 3.52 -19.41 -19.29
C ALA A 79 3.74 -20.26 -18.02
N SER A 80 4.13 -19.60 -16.92
CA SER A 80 4.48 -20.24 -15.65
C SER A 80 3.33 -20.14 -14.66
N SER A 81 3.31 -20.96 -13.61
CA SER A 81 2.27 -20.86 -12.58
C SER A 81 2.60 -19.75 -11.57
N GLN A 82 1.58 -19.26 -10.85
CA GLN A 82 1.78 -18.31 -9.76
C GLN A 82 2.65 -18.91 -8.65
N GLU A 83 2.50 -20.21 -8.36
CA GLU A 83 3.33 -20.92 -7.37
C GLU A 83 4.81 -20.96 -7.80
N ALA A 84 5.08 -21.14 -9.09
CA ALA A 84 6.43 -21.14 -9.63
C ALA A 84 7.09 -19.75 -9.48
N ILE A 85 6.35 -18.67 -9.76
CA ILE A 85 6.84 -17.30 -9.55
C ILE A 85 6.99 -16.99 -8.06
N GLY A 86 6.06 -17.44 -7.21
CA GLY A 86 6.15 -17.31 -5.75
C GLY A 86 7.38 -18.02 -5.15
N ALA A 87 7.76 -19.18 -5.69
CA ALA A 87 8.99 -19.87 -5.31
C ALA A 87 10.24 -19.06 -5.67
N VAL A 88 10.27 -18.44 -6.85
CA VAL A 88 11.37 -17.55 -7.26
C VAL A 88 11.46 -16.32 -6.35
N LEU A 89 10.34 -15.69 -6.04
CA LEU A 89 10.29 -14.54 -5.12
C LEU A 89 10.80 -14.89 -3.73
N THR A 90 10.42 -16.06 -3.22
CA THR A 90 10.92 -16.56 -1.93
C THR A 90 12.45 -16.71 -1.96
N GLN A 91 13.00 -17.19 -3.07
CA GLN A 91 14.45 -17.29 -3.25
C GLN A 91 15.13 -15.92 -3.30
N ILE A 92 14.55 -14.96 -4.02
CA ILE A 92 15.03 -13.57 -4.08
C ILE A 92 15.06 -12.94 -2.69
N VAL A 93 13.95 -13.02 -1.95
CA VAL A 93 13.86 -12.46 -0.58
C VAL A 93 14.90 -13.11 0.33
N ARG A 94 15.06 -14.43 0.29
CA ARG A 94 16.10 -15.13 1.07
C ARG A 94 17.50 -14.66 0.71
N GLN A 95 17.77 -14.41 -0.57
CA GLN A 95 19.07 -13.91 -1.01
C GLN A 95 19.32 -12.50 -0.44
N LEU A 96 18.37 -11.58 -0.59
CA LEU A 96 18.47 -10.22 -0.03
C LEU A 96 18.70 -10.23 1.47
N GLN A 97 17.95 -11.06 2.20
CA GLN A 97 18.12 -11.22 3.64
C GLN A 97 19.49 -11.82 4.00
N THR A 98 19.99 -12.76 3.20
CA THR A 98 21.32 -13.37 3.40
C THR A 98 22.41 -12.33 3.17
N ASP A 99 22.32 -11.56 2.10
CA ASP A 99 23.28 -10.50 1.77
C ASP A 99 23.29 -9.42 2.85
N ALA A 100 22.12 -8.98 3.31
CA ALA A 100 21.98 -8.05 4.43
C ALA A 100 22.60 -8.61 5.73
N ALA A 101 22.37 -9.89 6.05
CA ALA A 101 22.92 -10.52 7.25
C ALA A 101 24.45 -10.71 7.21
N GLN A 102 25.04 -10.82 6.02
CA GLN A 102 26.49 -10.95 5.82
C GLN A 102 27.19 -9.59 5.64
N SER A 103 26.43 -8.52 5.39
CA SER A 103 26.96 -7.18 5.21
C SER A 103 27.28 -6.52 6.55
N ASN A 104 28.34 -5.70 6.57
CA ASN A 104 28.60 -4.77 7.68
C ASN A 104 27.68 -3.54 7.64
N ASP A 105 26.93 -3.37 6.54
CA ASP A 105 25.90 -2.37 6.34
C ASP A 105 24.65 -3.04 5.73
N PRO A 106 23.76 -3.61 6.58
CA PRO A 106 22.55 -4.29 6.10
C PRO A 106 21.59 -3.35 5.38
N ALA A 107 21.49 -2.08 5.78
CA ALA A 107 20.65 -1.09 5.13
C ALA A 107 21.18 -0.75 3.72
N GLY A 108 22.51 -0.62 3.59
CA GLY A 108 23.19 -0.38 2.32
C GLY A 108 22.93 -1.45 1.24
N VAL A 109 22.61 -2.69 1.64
CA VAL A 109 22.26 -3.76 0.68
C VAL A 109 20.94 -3.45 -0.04
N LEU A 110 19.92 -3.01 0.70
CA LEU A 110 18.65 -2.59 0.08
C LEU A 110 18.81 -1.25 -0.63
N ASP A 111 19.55 -0.30 -0.06
CA ASP A 111 19.75 1.02 -0.67
C ASP A 111 20.39 0.92 -2.07
N ALA A 112 21.32 0.00 -2.27
CA ALA A 112 21.95 -0.25 -3.57
C ALA A 112 20.95 -0.71 -4.66
N ILE A 113 19.81 -1.28 -4.26
CA ILE A 113 18.77 -1.80 -5.14
C ILE A 113 17.63 -0.78 -5.31
N MET A 114 17.32 -0.04 -4.24
CA MET A 114 16.14 0.81 -4.17
C MET A 114 16.14 1.94 -5.20
N GLY A 115 17.29 2.57 -5.50
CA GLY A 115 17.37 3.66 -6.47
C GLY A 115 16.78 3.28 -7.85
N PRO A 116 17.36 2.29 -8.56
CA PRO A 116 16.82 1.80 -9.84
C PRO A 116 15.40 1.24 -9.73
N CYS A 117 15.04 0.64 -8.60
CA CYS A 117 13.69 0.12 -8.39
C CYS A 117 12.65 1.23 -8.29
N LEU A 118 12.95 2.34 -7.62
CA LEU A 118 12.04 3.49 -7.54
C LEU A 118 11.77 4.10 -8.92
N GLU A 119 12.77 4.16 -9.81
CA GLU A 119 12.56 4.60 -11.20
C GLU A 119 11.59 3.69 -11.95
N LYS A 120 11.70 2.36 -11.77
CA LYS A 120 10.75 1.39 -12.33
C LYS A 120 9.36 1.53 -11.72
N LEU A 121 9.29 1.77 -10.42
CA LEU A 121 8.03 1.98 -9.70
C LEU A 121 7.31 3.22 -10.23
N ASP A 122 8.02 4.34 -10.39
CA ASP A 122 7.45 5.58 -10.90
C ASP A 122 6.97 5.43 -12.35
N ALA A 123 7.68 4.66 -13.17
CA ALA A 123 7.27 4.38 -14.55
C ALA A 123 6.03 3.47 -14.63
N ALA A 124 5.93 2.45 -13.76
CA ALA A 124 4.86 1.44 -13.82
C ALA A 124 3.62 1.81 -12.99
N VAL A 125 3.81 2.52 -11.88
CA VAL A 125 2.76 2.91 -10.93
C VAL A 125 2.99 4.38 -10.56
N PRO A 126 2.57 5.35 -11.39
CA PRO A 126 2.84 6.77 -11.15
C PRO A 126 2.38 7.21 -9.75
N VAL A 127 3.12 8.17 -9.17
CA VAL A 127 2.71 8.81 -7.90
C VAL A 127 1.33 9.46 -8.12
N PRO A 128 0.31 9.14 -7.30
CA PRO A 128 -0.97 9.84 -7.37
C PRO A 128 -0.75 11.35 -7.20
N PRO A 129 -1.47 12.21 -7.93
CA PRO A 129 -1.39 13.64 -7.68
C PRO A 129 -1.79 13.94 -6.23
N PRO A 130 -1.23 14.99 -5.61
CA PRO A 130 -1.62 15.39 -4.27
C PRO A 130 -3.12 15.70 -4.23
N PRO A 131 -3.79 15.47 -3.07
CA PRO A 131 -5.22 15.69 -2.97
C PRO A 131 -5.55 17.17 -3.21
N SER A 132 -6.57 17.42 -4.03
CA SER A 132 -7.15 18.75 -4.21
C SER A 132 -7.82 19.25 -2.93
N MET A 133 -8.10 20.55 -2.85
CA MET A 133 -8.80 21.13 -1.69
C MET A 133 -10.17 20.50 -1.46
N LEU A 134 -10.90 20.22 -2.55
CA LEU A 134 -12.17 19.49 -2.53
C LEU A 134 -12.02 18.07 -1.95
N GLN A 135 -11.01 17.32 -2.39
CA GLN A 135 -10.72 16.00 -1.86
C GLN A 135 -10.33 16.06 -0.38
N CYS A 136 -9.50 17.02 0.02
CA CYS A 136 -9.13 17.21 1.42
C CYS A 136 -10.33 17.54 2.32
N ALA A 137 -11.25 18.39 1.86
CA ALA A 137 -12.48 18.66 2.58
C ALA A 137 -13.27 17.38 2.85
N VAL A 138 -13.41 16.52 1.84
CA VAL A 138 -14.09 15.22 1.95
C VAL A 138 -13.35 14.24 2.85
N TYR A 139 -12.04 14.06 2.66
CA TYR A 139 -11.26 13.07 3.44
C TYR A 139 -11.23 13.41 4.92
N VAL A 140 -11.02 14.69 5.28
CA VAL A 140 -10.98 15.12 6.68
C VAL A 140 -12.38 15.05 7.30
N GLN A 141 -13.44 15.32 6.53
CA GLN A 141 -14.82 15.14 6.99
C GLN A 141 -15.16 13.66 7.27
N LEU A 142 -14.73 12.73 6.42
CA LEU A 142 -14.90 11.29 6.65
C LEU A 142 -14.10 10.81 7.87
N ALA A 143 -12.87 11.28 8.03
CA ALA A 143 -12.05 10.99 9.22
C ALA A 143 -12.71 11.51 10.50
N TYR A 144 -13.31 12.72 10.47
CA TYR A 144 -14.12 13.23 11.57
C TYR A 144 -15.28 12.29 11.92
N GLU A 145 -16.04 11.85 10.92
CA GLU A 145 -17.20 10.99 11.13
C GLU A 145 -16.81 9.63 11.74
N GLU A 146 -15.70 9.06 11.29
CA GLU A 146 -15.14 7.83 11.85
C GLU A 146 -14.71 8.00 13.31
N VAL A 147 -13.89 9.01 13.59
CA VAL A 147 -13.40 9.31 14.95
C VAL A 147 -14.58 9.61 15.88
N LYS A 148 -15.56 10.39 15.43
CA LYS A 148 -16.77 10.69 16.22
C LYS A 148 -17.59 9.42 16.48
N GLY A 149 -17.70 8.54 15.49
CA GLY A 149 -18.40 7.26 15.66
C GLY A 149 -17.74 6.36 16.71
N ARG A 150 -16.40 6.35 16.75
CA ARG A 150 -15.61 5.53 17.68
C ARG A 150 -15.48 6.14 19.07
N GLU A 151 -15.28 7.45 19.16
CA GLU A 151 -14.85 8.14 20.39
C GLU A 151 -15.88 9.15 20.93
N GLY A 152 -16.98 9.40 20.19
CA GLY A 152 -17.94 10.45 20.51
C GLY A 152 -17.39 11.86 20.25
N ASP A 153 -17.77 12.83 21.08
CA ASP A 153 -17.30 14.22 20.95
C ASP A 153 -15.92 14.41 21.61
N SER A 154 -14.91 13.69 21.12
CA SER A 154 -13.53 13.80 21.59
C SER A 154 -12.85 15.10 21.13
N SER A 155 -11.73 15.49 21.74
CA SER A 155 -10.93 16.63 21.26
C SER A 155 -10.52 16.44 19.79
N THR A 156 -10.06 15.24 19.45
CA THR A 156 -9.71 14.85 18.08
C THR A 156 -10.88 15.03 17.11
N ALA A 157 -12.08 14.60 17.49
CA ALA A 157 -13.27 14.80 16.66
C ALA A 157 -13.58 16.29 16.44
N ARG A 158 -13.42 17.14 17.46
CA ARG A 158 -13.64 18.60 17.32
C ARG A 158 -12.59 19.26 16.44
N ASP A 159 -11.33 18.84 16.56
CA ASP A 159 -10.23 19.36 15.74
C ASP A 159 -10.45 18.99 14.26
N LEU A 160 -10.73 17.72 13.97
CA LEU A 160 -11.02 17.26 12.60
C LEU A 160 -12.25 17.97 12.02
N ARG A 161 -13.32 18.16 12.81
CA ARG A 161 -14.50 18.92 12.37
C ARG A 161 -14.14 20.36 11.98
N THR A 162 -13.26 21.00 12.75
CA THR A 162 -12.82 22.37 12.48
C THR A 162 -12.02 22.43 11.19
N LEU A 163 -11.06 21.51 11.02
CA LEU A 163 -10.25 21.41 9.80
C LEU A 163 -11.11 21.12 8.57
N ALA A 164 -12.05 20.18 8.68
CA ALA A 164 -13.00 19.86 7.60
C ALA A 164 -13.82 21.08 7.19
N SER A 165 -14.32 21.86 8.16
CA SER A 165 -15.11 23.08 7.88
C SER A 165 -14.28 24.15 7.15
N VAL A 166 -13.01 24.33 7.53
CA VAL A 166 -12.09 25.25 6.86
C VAL A 166 -11.82 24.81 5.41
N LEU A 167 -11.51 23.53 5.23
CA LEU A 167 -11.24 22.96 3.91
C LEU A 167 -12.47 23.02 3.00
N GLU A 168 -13.66 22.72 3.52
CA GLU A 168 -14.91 22.83 2.75
C GLU A 168 -15.18 24.27 2.32
N SER A 169 -15.02 25.25 3.22
CA SER A 169 -15.19 26.65 2.86
C SER A 169 -14.26 27.05 1.72
N ARG A 170 -12.97 26.70 1.82
CA ARG A 170 -11.98 27.07 0.80
C ARG A 170 -12.21 26.31 -0.52
N ALA A 171 -12.56 25.03 -0.46
CA ALA A 171 -12.93 24.27 -1.66
C ALA A 171 -14.15 24.87 -2.38
N ARG A 172 -15.12 25.41 -1.64
CA ARG A 172 -16.26 26.13 -2.22
C ARG A 172 -15.85 27.46 -2.83
N ASP A 173 -14.89 28.16 -2.22
CA ASP A 173 -14.34 29.40 -2.79
C ASP A 173 -13.57 29.09 -4.09
N ASP A 174 -12.71 28.07 -4.11
CA ASP A 174 -12.01 27.60 -5.31
C ASP A 174 -13.00 27.25 -6.45
N MET A 175 -14.06 26.50 -6.13
CA MET A 175 -15.08 26.15 -7.13
C MET A 175 -15.87 27.37 -7.64
N ARG A 176 -16.11 28.38 -6.80
CA ARG A 176 -16.73 29.64 -7.25
C ARG A 176 -15.79 30.43 -8.15
N ASP A 177 -14.51 30.45 -7.86
CA ASP A 177 -13.49 31.08 -8.70
C ASP A 177 -13.34 30.36 -10.06
N GLU A 178 -13.61 29.04 -10.09
CA GLU A 178 -13.78 28.24 -11.32
C GLU A 178 -15.12 28.49 -12.05
N GLY A 179 -16.01 29.32 -11.49
CA GLY A 179 -17.29 29.70 -12.10
C GLY A 179 -18.47 28.78 -11.78
N LEU A 180 -18.32 27.84 -10.84
CA LEU A 180 -19.42 26.96 -10.44
C LEU A 180 -20.43 27.70 -9.56
N SER A 181 -21.71 27.41 -9.78
CA SER A 181 -22.78 27.81 -8.87
C SER A 181 -22.72 27.03 -7.55
N GLY A 182 -23.43 27.51 -6.52
CA GLY A 182 -23.50 26.82 -5.23
C GLY A 182 -24.03 25.38 -5.35
N ASN A 183 -25.04 25.16 -6.20
CA ASN A 183 -25.61 23.83 -6.41
C ASN A 183 -24.63 22.87 -7.13
N GLU A 184 -23.83 23.38 -8.07
CA GLU A 184 -22.80 22.59 -8.75
C GLU A 184 -21.66 22.23 -7.80
N ALA A 185 -21.26 23.16 -6.93
CA ALA A 185 -20.28 22.91 -5.87
C ALA A 185 -20.77 21.84 -4.87
N ASP A 186 -22.05 21.91 -4.47
CA ASP A 186 -22.67 20.88 -3.62
C ASP A 186 -22.70 19.51 -4.29
N ALA A 187 -23.05 19.46 -5.59
CA ALA A 187 -23.04 18.21 -6.35
C ALA A 187 -21.63 17.59 -6.43
N LYS A 188 -20.60 18.40 -6.70
CA LYS A 188 -19.20 17.94 -6.71
C LYS A 188 -18.73 17.42 -5.35
N LEU A 189 -19.12 18.06 -4.26
CA LEU A 189 -18.83 17.59 -2.89
C LEU A 189 -19.44 16.22 -2.64
N ILE A 190 -20.71 16.03 -3.02
CA ILE A 190 -21.41 14.74 -2.88
C ILE A 190 -20.72 13.66 -3.72
N GLU A 191 -20.47 13.93 -5.00
CA GLU A 191 -19.80 12.99 -5.92
C GLU A 191 -18.42 12.59 -5.39
N THR A 192 -17.63 13.55 -4.93
CA THR A 192 -16.29 13.29 -4.38
C THR A 192 -16.38 12.44 -3.11
N ARG A 193 -17.36 12.69 -2.24
CA ARG A 193 -17.60 11.92 -1.02
C ARG A 193 -18.05 10.49 -1.33
N GLU A 194 -18.96 10.30 -2.27
CA GLU A 194 -19.42 8.98 -2.70
C GLU A 194 -18.27 8.18 -3.33
N ALA A 195 -17.44 8.82 -4.15
CA ALA A 195 -16.26 8.20 -4.73
C ALA A 195 -15.25 7.77 -3.65
N ALA A 196 -15.01 8.61 -2.63
CA ALA A 196 -14.13 8.27 -1.50
C ALA A 196 -14.65 7.07 -0.71
N ILE A 197 -15.95 7.03 -0.41
CA ILE A 197 -16.60 5.90 0.27
C ILE A 197 -16.55 4.63 -0.58
N ALA A 198 -16.78 4.73 -1.89
CA ALA A 198 -16.71 3.59 -2.79
C ALA A 198 -15.29 3.02 -2.87
N ARG A 199 -14.27 3.87 -2.89
CA ARG A 199 -12.85 3.45 -2.84
C ARG A 199 -12.54 2.69 -1.57
N GLU A 200 -12.95 3.21 -0.41
CA GLU A 200 -12.71 2.54 0.87
C GLU A 200 -13.47 1.20 0.95
N LYS A 201 -14.70 1.12 0.45
CA LYS A 201 -15.45 -0.14 0.37
C LYS A 201 -14.84 -1.18 -0.56
N ALA A 202 -14.13 -0.74 -1.60
CA ALA A 202 -13.47 -1.63 -2.56
C ALA A 202 -12.12 -2.13 -2.04
N ARG A 203 -11.64 -1.59 -0.92
CA ARG A 203 -10.37 -1.96 -0.31
C ARG A 203 -10.46 -3.33 0.36
N ASP A 204 -9.36 -4.08 0.30
CA ASP A 204 -9.27 -5.41 0.93
C ASP A 204 -9.42 -5.25 2.46
N PRO A 205 -10.32 -6.00 3.13
CA PRO A 205 -10.50 -5.95 4.59
C PRO A 205 -9.23 -6.20 5.42
N GLY A 206 -8.18 -6.77 4.82
CA GLY A 206 -6.87 -6.94 5.47
C GLY A 206 -5.87 -5.80 5.24
N ASP A 207 -6.27 -4.74 4.52
CA ASP A 207 -5.39 -3.64 4.15
C ASP A 207 -5.65 -2.40 5.00
N ASP A 208 -4.85 -2.20 6.04
CA ASP A 208 -4.97 -1.06 6.97
C ASP A 208 -4.19 0.20 6.50
N ALA A 209 -3.46 0.13 5.37
CA ALA A 209 -2.68 1.26 4.84
C ALA A 209 -3.52 2.37 4.20
N THR A 210 -3.45 3.59 4.74
CA THR A 210 -4.08 4.76 4.12
C THR A 210 -3.22 5.36 3.01
N ASP A 211 -3.78 5.49 1.81
CA ASP A 211 -3.16 6.16 0.67
C ASP A 211 -3.43 7.67 0.63
N ILE A 212 -4.12 8.18 1.64
CA ILE A 212 -4.50 9.58 1.70
C ILE A 212 -3.35 10.38 2.31
N ASP A 213 -2.84 11.34 1.54
CA ASP A 213 -1.90 12.35 2.02
C ASP A 213 -2.61 13.39 2.91
N PHE A 214 -2.88 13.00 4.15
CA PHE A 214 -3.48 13.89 5.16
C PHE A 214 -2.55 15.05 5.54
N GLU A 215 -1.22 14.90 5.39
CA GLU A 215 -0.29 15.98 5.66
C GLU A 215 -0.54 17.16 4.71
N THR A 216 -0.69 16.89 3.41
CA THR A 216 -1.10 17.90 2.43
C THR A 216 -2.42 18.55 2.82
N CYS A 217 -3.42 17.76 3.24
CA CYS A 217 -4.71 18.31 3.67
C CYS A 217 -4.61 19.20 4.91
N PHE A 218 -3.83 18.81 5.92
CA PHE A 218 -3.62 19.62 7.11
C PHE A 218 -2.83 20.89 6.81
N ASN A 219 -1.84 20.82 5.91
CA ASN A 219 -1.13 21.99 5.41
C ASN A 219 -2.06 22.97 4.69
N MET A 220 -2.99 22.46 3.86
CA MET A 220 -4.02 23.26 3.20
C MET A 220 -5.05 23.86 4.16
N ALA A 221 -5.20 23.33 5.37
CA ALA A 221 -6.12 23.84 6.39
C ALA A 221 -5.48 24.91 7.30
N LYS A 222 -4.16 25.10 7.24
CA LYS A 222 -3.47 26.08 8.09
C LYS A 222 -4.02 27.50 7.89
N PRO A 223 -4.03 28.34 8.94
CA PRO A 223 -4.38 29.75 8.79
C PRO A 223 -3.47 30.39 7.75
N THR A 224 -4.03 31.20 6.85
CA THR A 224 -3.23 32.06 5.99
C THR A 224 -2.52 33.09 6.87
N GLU A 225 -1.23 33.34 6.64
CA GLU A 225 -0.55 34.41 7.35
C GLU A 225 -1.27 35.73 7.08
N LYS A 226 -1.52 36.49 8.15
CA LYS A 226 -2.06 37.84 8.01
C LYS A 226 -1.00 38.68 7.29
N ARG A 227 -1.29 39.06 6.04
CA ARG A 227 -0.62 40.18 5.39
C ARG A 227 -1.01 41.50 6.06
#